data_AF-A0A960LZ36-F1
#
_entry.id   AF-A0A960LZ36-F1
#
_cell.length_a   1.000
_cell.length_b   1.000
_cell.length_c   1.000
_cell.angle_alpha   90.00
_cell.angle_beta   90.00
_cell.angle_gamma   90.00
#
_symmetry.space_group_name_H-M   'P 1'
#
loop_
_entity.id
_entity.type
_entity.pdbx_description
1 polymer ?
#
loop_
_entity_poly.entity_id
_entity_poly.type
_entity_poly.pdbx_seq_one_letter_code
_entity_poly.pdbx_strand_id
1 'polypeptide(L)'
;MNSPRITQKAIARQLGISPSLVSRALSGTAAAIGADPLTVQKIRATARELGYVPNPAARQLRVSGQPPQKRAADTSAPFITDDFLLESPAACALYHGYASQLPIIDYHNHLPPQEIAENRSFENLTQVWLAGDHYKWRAMRTHGVPEDCITGTASDREKFQHWAATVPRTLRNPLFHWTCLELKRPFGLDLFLHEGTAEQVWNAGNAQLAQPEFSARGLLVQARVEVVCTTDDPTDDLRWHIAAAEDDSLIPQLLPAFRPDAALGIHEPATWNAWLDRLADAADLPITDWSNLIDALRRRCDFFHQHGCRLADHGLEQAYADDCPPETADRLFQRARRGEILFPADVRAFRSALLFELGGLYAEQNWTQQFHLGALRNVNTRLMNRFGRDCGGDVIGDFEQAAPLARMLDRWDRSGKLARTILYNLNPRDNEVIAAMTGAFQDGETRGKIQYGSAWWFLDQIDGMERQLEALSNLGQLSCFVGMLTDSRSFLSFSRHDYFRRILCNLLGRDIERGRLPRDYDWIGGMVRDISYHNARRYFQFPDQDRRQ
;
A
#
# COMPACT_ATOMS: atom_id res chain seq x y z
N MET A 1 -47.83 37.56 -5.00
CA MET A 1 -47.62 37.08 -6.38
C MET A 1 -46.54 37.95 -7.02
N ASN A 2 -45.32 37.43 -7.17
CA ASN A 2 -44.23 38.19 -7.81
C ASN A 2 -44.41 38.13 -9.33
N SER A 3 -44.58 39.28 -9.97
CA SER A 3 -44.60 39.37 -11.43
C SER A 3 -43.30 38.79 -12.03
N PRO A 4 -43.37 38.04 -13.14
CA PRO A 4 -42.19 37.43 -13.75
C PRO A 4 -41.17 38.51 -14.17
N ARG A 5 -39.91 38.32 -13.77
CA ARG A 5 -38.81 39.25 -14.04
C ARG A 5 -38.58 39.36 -15.56
N ILE A 6 -38.56 40.59 -16.08
CA ILE A 6 -38.31 40.83 -17.50
C ILE A 6 -36.93 40.29 -17.91
N THR A 7 -36.88 39.55 -19.01
CA THR A 7 -35.66 38.95 -19.56
C THR A 7 -35.18 39.71 -20.79
N GLN A 8 -33.91 39.55 -21.16
CA GLN A 8 -33.38 40.13 -22.41
C GLN A 8 -34.11 39.60 -23.66
N LYS A 9 -34.64 38.37 -23.61
CA LYS A 9 -35.47 37.80 -24.69
C LYS A 9 -36.80 38.56 -24.85
N ALA A 10 -37.38 39.07 -23.76
CA ALA A 10 -38.61 39.88 -23.83
C ALA A 10 -38.35 41.23 -24.51
N ILE A 11 -37.25 41.90 -24.15
CA ILE A 11 -36.80 43.15 -24.80
C ILE A 11 -36.55 42.91 -26.30
N ALA A 12 -35.85 41.81 -26.62
CA ALA A 12 -35.55 41.43 -28.00
C ALA A 12 -36.81 41.20 -28.84
N ARG A 13 -37.82 40.52 -28.26
CA ARG A 13 -39.11 40.29 -28.90
C ARG A 13 -39.87 41.59 -29.16
N GLN A 14 -39.88 42.53 -28.21
CA GLN A 14 -40.57 43.81 -28.37
C GLN A 14 -39.95 44.69 -29.47
N LEU A 15 -38.63 44.59 -29.65
CA LEU A 15 -37.89 45.38 -30.63
C LEU A 15 -37.69 44.67 -31.98
N GLY A 16 -38.09 43.40 -32.11
CA GLY A 16 -37.88 42.61 -33.33
C GLY A 16 -36.40 42.37 -33.65
N ILE A 17 -35.54 42.30 -32.64
CA ILE A 17 -34.07 42.14 -32.81
C ILE A 17 -33.56 40.89 -32.09
N SER A 18 -32.28 40.54 -32.32
CA SER A 18 -31.67 39.38 -31.68
C SER A 18 -31.41 39.61 -30.17
N PRO A 19 -31.60 38.59 -29.31
CA PRO A 19 -31.21 38.68 -27.90
C PRO A 19 -29.72 38.95 -27.67
N SER A 20 -28.87 38.52 -28.60
CA SER A 20 -27.42 38.79 -28.55
C SER A 20 -27.12 40.28 -28.71
N LEU A 21 -27.83 40.98 -29.62
CA LEU A 21 -27.71 42.43 -29.78
C LEU A 21 -28.19 43.17 -28.53
N VAL A 22 -29.30 42.73 -27.91
CA VAL A 22 -29.79 43.28 -26.63
C VAL A 22 -28.74 43.11 -25.52
N SER A 23 -28.15 41.91 -25.38
CA SER A 23 -27.11 41.64 -24.39
C SER A 23 -25.88 42.54 -24.58
N ARG A 24 -25.45 42.76 -25.83
CA ARG A 24 -24.32 43.62 -26.17
C ARG A 24 -24.62 45.11 -25.93
N ALA A 25 -25.82 45.56 -26.25
CA ALA A 25 -26.26 46.94 -25.99
C ALA A 25 -26.35 47.27 -24.49
N LEU A 26 -26.86 46.32 -23.69
CA LEU A 26 -26.97 46.44 -22.23
C LEU A 26 -25.65 46.13 -21.49
N SER A 27 -24.64 45.58 -22.18
CA SER A 27 -23.27 45.41 -21.67
C SER A 27 -22.30 46.52 -22.08
N GLY A 28 -22.70 47.41 -22.99
CA GLY A 28 -21.81 48.44 -23.51
C GLY A 28 -20.83 47.94 -24.58
N THR A 29 -20.95 46.70 -25.03
CA THR A 29 -20.07 46.07 -26.02
C THR A 29 -20.61 46.10 -27.45
N ALA A 30 -21.77 46.70 -27.67
CA ALA A 30 -22.41 46.77 -28.99
C ALA A 30 -21.59 47.53 -30.05
N ALA A 31 -20.77 48.52 -29.63
CA ALA A 31 -19.89 49.25 -30.54
C ALA A 31 -18.84 48.35 -31.19
N ALA A 32 -18.37 47.31 -30.50
CA ALA A 32 -17.36 46.37 -31.00
C ALA A 32 -17.84 45.51 -32.19
N ILE A 33 -19.14 45.53 -32.48
CA ILE A 33 -19.73 44.83 -33.63
C ILE A 33 -20.41 45.77 -34.62
N GLY A 34 -20.11 47.07 -34.55
CA GLY A 34 -20.67 48.07 -35.46
C GLY A 34 -22.18 48.27 -35.32
N ALA A 35 -22.75 48.00 -34.14
CA ALA A 35 -24.18 48.23 -33.91
C ALA A 35 -24.51 49.73 -33.97
N ASP A 36 -25.56 50.08 -34.71
CA ASP A 36 -26.03 51.44 -34.86
C ASP A 36 -26.35 52.10 -33.49
N PRO A 37 -25.81 53.31 -33.19
CA PRO A 37 -26.01 53.99 -31.92
C PRO A 37 -27.47 54.27 -31.57
N LEU A 38 -28.31 54.59 -32.57
CA LEU A 38 -29.74 54.82 -32.36
C LEU A 38 -30.45 53.53 -31.91
N THR A 39 -30.06 52.39 -32.48
CA THR A 39 -30.55 51.06 -32.10
C THR A 39 -30.14 50.71 -30.65
N VAL A 40 -28.89 51.00 -30.26
CA VAL A 40 -28.43 50.81 -28.87
C VAL A 40 -29.21 51.69 -27.88
N GLN A 41 -29.51 52.94 -28.25
CA GLN A 41 -30.31 53.85 -27.44
C GLN A 41 -31.75 53.34 -27.27
N LYS A 42 -32.39 52.88 -28.35
CA LYS A 42 -33.73 52.27 -28.33
C LYS A 42 -33.80 51.05 -27.41
N ILE A 43 -32.78 50.19 -27.45
CA ILE A 43 -32.70 49.02 -26.55
C ILE A 43 -32.64 49.44 -25.09
N ARG A 44 -31.81 50.44 -24.75
CA ARG A 44 -31.68 50.94 -23.38
C ARG A 44 -32.94 51.63 -22.89
N ALA A 45 -33.63 52.37 -23.76
CA ALA A 45 -34.92 52.99 -23.43
C ALA A 45 -35.98 51.92 -23.12
N THR A 46 -36.14 50.95 -24.02
CA THR A 46 -37.11 49.84 -23.86
C THR A 46 -36.81 48.99 -22.62
N ALA A 47 -35.53 48.74 -22.32
CA ALA A 47 -35.15 48.02 -21.11
C ALA A 47 -35.55 48.77 -19.83
N ARG A 48 -35.48 50.11 -19.82
CA ARG A 48 -35.93 50.93 -18.69
C ARG A 48 -37.44 50.95 -18.56
N GLU A 49 -38.16 51.10 -19.67
CA GLU A 49 -39.63 51.08 -19.70
C GLU A 49 -40.19 49.75 -19.18
N LEU A 50 -39.56 48.63 -19.53
CA LEU A 50 -39.95 47.31 -19.04
C LEU A 50 -39.44 46.99 -17.63
N GLY A 51 -38.71 47.90 -16.97
CA GLY A 51 -38.16 47.63 -15.62
C GLY A 51 -37.14 46.49 -15.58
N TYR A 52 -36.34 46.32 -16.65
CA TYR A 52 -35.29 45.30 -16.69
C TYR A 52 -34.18 45.59 -15.67
N VAL A 53 -33.96 44.65 -14.74
CA VAL A 53 -32.86 44.71 -13.77
C VAL A 53 -31.85 43.60 -14.08
N PRO A 54 -30.58 43.94 -14.43
CA PRO A 54 -29.53 42.96 -14.70
C PRO A 54 -29.34 41.95 -13.57
N ASN A 55 -29.02 40.70 -13.92
CA ASN A 55 -28.72 39.67 -12.94
C ASN A 55 -27.41 40.02 -12.18
N PRO A 56 -27.41 40.08 -10.83
CA PRO A 56 -26.21 40.36 -10.03
C PRO A 56 -25.02 39.43 -10.35
N ALA A 57 -25.27 38.14 -10.61
CA ALA A 57 -24.23 37.17 -10.97
C ALA A 57 -23.54 37.50 -12.30
N ALA A 58 -24.29 38.05 -13.26
CA ALA A 58 -23.74 38.53 -14.53
C ALA A 58 -22.96 39.84 -14.38
N ARG A 59 -23.16 40.58 -13.29
CA ARG A 59 -22.44 41.83 -12.97
C ARG A 59 -21.07 41.54 -12.36
N GLN A 60 -20.94 40.50 -11.53
CA GLN A 60 -19.66 40.03 -10.98
C GLN A 60 -18.69 39.57 -12.08
N LEU A 61 -19.19 38.93 -13.15
CA LEU A 61 -18.40 38.54 -14.32
C LEU A 61 -17.89 39.72 -15.18
N ARG A 62 -18.41 40.95 -14.97
CA ARG A 62 -18.05 42.13 -15.78
C ARG A 62 -16.99 43.04 -15.14
N VAL A 63 -16.80 42.97 -13.81
CA VAL A 63 -15.83 43.82 -13.11
C VAL A 63 -14.38 43.40 -13.41
N SER A 64 -14.16 42.18 -13.93
CA SER A 64 -12.82 41.66 -14.15
C SER A 64 -12.12 42.14 -15.43
N GLY A 65 -12.78 42.86 -16.34
CA GLY A 65 -12.18 43.77 -17.35
C GLY A 65 -11.02 43.29 -18.24
N GLN A 66 -10.55 42.06 -18.13
CA GLN A 66 -9.47 41.47 -18.89
C GLN A 66 -10.06 40.39 -19.80
N PRO A 67 -9.57 40.25 -21.06
CA PRO A 67 -9.75 38.98 -21.75
C PRO A 67 -9.29 37.86 -20.80
N PRO A 68 -9.81 36.62 -20.87
CA PRO A 68 -9.25 35.55 -20.07
C PRO A 68 -7.77 35.45 -20.44
N GLN A 69 -6.91 36.08 -19.64
CA GLN A 69 -5.54 35.67 -19.53
C GLN A 69 -5.69 34.17 -19.29
N LYS A 70 -4.99 33.36 -20.10
CA LYS A 70 -4.57 32.07 -19.59
C LYS A 70 -3.96 32.41 -18.24
N ARG A 71 -4.71 32.21 -17.15
CA ARG A 71 -4.07 32.04 -15.85
C ARG A 71 -3.13 30.90 -16.16
N ALA A 72 -1.84 31.21 -16.30
CA ALA A 72 -0.84 30.20 -16.06
C ALA A 72 -1.33 29.52 -14.78
N ALA A 73 -1.51 28.20 -14.83
CA ALA A 73 -1.83 27.46 -13.62
C ALA A 73 -0.88 28.01 -12.55
N ASP A 74 -1.42 28.40 -11.41
CA ASP A 74 -0.58 28.83 -10.31
C ASP A 74 0.18 27.58 -9.85
N THR A 75 1.30 27.30 -10.53
CA THR A 75 2.21 26.18 -10.25
C THR A 75 3.12 26.52 -9.08
N SER A 76 2.90 27.63 -8.37
CA SER A 76 3.71 28.05 -7.23
C SER A 76 3.22 27.48 -5.90
N ALA A 77 1.95 27.07 -5.81
CA ALA A 77 1.43 26.41 -4.62
C ALA A 77 1.87 24.94 -4.58
N PRO A 78 2.52 24.47 -3.50
CA PRO A 78 2.97 23.08 -3.38
C PRO A 78 1.77 22.13 -3.36
N PHE A 79 1.85 21.02 -4.10
CA PHE A 79 0.76 20.03 -4.17
C PHE A 79 0.70 19.15 -2.92
N ILE A 80 1.86 18.62 -2.51
CA ILE A 80 1.99 17.92 -1.23
C ILE A 80 2.21 18.98 -0.14
N THR A 81 1.14 19.50 0.43
CA THR A 81 1.22 20.41 1.60
C THR A 81 1.42 19.62 2.89
N ASP A 82 1.70 20.30 4.00
CA ASP A 82 1.71 19.66 5.32
C ASP A 82 0.36 19.03 5.68
N ASP A 83 -0.73 19.58 5.15
CA ASP A 83 -2.12 19.12 5.29
C ASP A 83 -2.61 18.24 4.13
N PHE A 84 -1.71 17.70 3.29
CA PHE A 84 -2.10 16.79 2.21
C PHE A 84 -2.99 15.64 2.74
N LEU A 85 -4.15 15.43 2.12
CA LEU A 85 -5.23 14.50 2.52
C LEU A 85 -5.94 14.80 3.86
N LEU A 86 -5.62 15.90 4.55
CA LEU A 86 -6.28 16.29 5.80
C LEU A 86 -7.33 17.36 5.50
N GLU A 87 -8.60 16.97 5.46
CA GLU A 87 -9.69 17.81 4.96
C GLU A 87 -10.43 18.60 6.06
N SER A 88 -10.01 18.46 7.33
CA SER A 88 -10.67 19.09 8.47
C SER A 88 -9.69 19.51 9.57
N PRO A 89 -10.05 20.51 10.41
CA PRO A 89 -9.26 20.88 11.59
C PRO A 89 -9.02 19.71 12.53
N ALA A 90 -10.03 18.84 12.72
CA ALA A 90 -9.89 17.62 13.51
C ALA A 90 -8.84 16.66 12.92
N ALA A 91 -8.83 16.46 11.60
CA ALA A 91 -7.84 15.62 10.93
C ALA A 91 -6.41 16.18 11.08
N CYS A 92 -6.25 17.51 10.91
CA CYS A 92 -4.99 18.20 11.15
C CYS A 92 -4.51 18.03 12.60
N ALA A 93 -5.39 18.23 13.58
CA ALA A 93 -5.05 18.08 15.00
C ALA A 93 -4.59 16.65 15.34
N LEU A 94 -5.31 15.64 14.84
CA LEU A 94 -4.94 14.24 15.04
C LEU A 94 -3.61 13.88 14.38
N TYR A 95 -3.41 14.22 13.11
CA TYR A 95 -2.20 13.86 12.40
C TYR A 95 -0.96 14.59 12.95
N HIS A 96 -1.00 15.92 13.05
CA HIS A 96 0.16 16.70 13.48
C HIS A 96 0.47 16.49 14.96
N GLY A 97 -0.56 16.39 15.81
CA GLY A 97 -0.40 16.22 17.26
C GLY A 97 -0.05 14.80 17.71
N TYR A 98 -0.49 13.76 16.98
CA TYR A 98 -0.44 12.39 17.48
C TYR A 98 0.23 11.38 16.54
N ALA A 99 0.21 11.57 15.22
CA ALA A 99 0.69 10.55 14.26
C ALA A 99 2.05 10.89 13.64
N SER A 100 2.23 12.13 13.20
CA SER A 100 3.29 12.54 12.26
C SER A 100 4.71 12.27 12.78
N GLN A 101 4.92 12.38 14.09
CA GLN A 101 6.24 12.28 14.70
C GLN A 101 6.64 10.87 15.13
N LEU A 102 5.70 9.92 15.09
CA LEU A 102 5.95 8.57 15.60
C LEU A 102 6.94 7.79 14.72
N PRO A 103 7.80 6.97 15.32
CA PRO A 103 8.64 6.03 14.58
C PRO A 103 7.81 4.98 13.85
N ILE A 104 8.45 4.22 12.96
CA ILE A 104 7.85 3.18 12.14
C ILE A 104 8.33 1.80 12.62
N ILE A 105 7.39 0.90 12.88
CA ILE A 105 7.63 -0.55 12.92
C ILE A 105 7.08 -1.09 11.61
N ASP A 106 7.97 -1.40 10.67
CA ASP A 106 7.60 -2.02 9.41
C ASP A 106 7.75 -3.54 9.52
N TYR A 107 6.74 -4.15 10.12
CA TYR A 107 6.75 -5.55 10.55
C TYR A 107 6.62 -6.57 9.41
N HIS A 108 6.49 -6.11 8.16
CA HIS A 108 6.52 -6.98 6.99
C HIS A 108 6.88 -6.21 5.71
N ASN A 109 8.00 -6.57 5.10
CA ASN A 109 8.41 -6.10 3.78
C ASN A 109 9.32 -7.10 3.05
N HIS A 110 9.80 -6.66 1.89
CA HIS A 110 10.65 -7.41 0.98
C HIS A 110 11.93 -6.63 0.64
N LEU A 111 12.42 -5.76 1.54
CA LEU A 111 13.70 -5.09 1.35
C LEU A 111 14.85 -6.12 1.35
N PRO A 112 15.88 -5.96 0.50
CA PRO A 112 17.00 -6.88 0.51
C PRO A 112 17.84 -6.71 1.80
N PRO A 113 17.96 -7.75 2.67
CA PRO A 113 18.67 -7.62 3.94
C PRO A 113 20.16 -7.30 3.75
N GLN A 114 20.77 -7.80 2.67
CA GLN A 114 22.14 -7.45 2.29
C GLN A 114 22.33 -5.95 2.11
N GLU A 115 21.43 -5.28 1.39
CA GLU A 115 21.58 -3.86 1.08
C GLU A 115 21.48 -3.00 2.34
N ILE A 116 20.72 -3.44 3.34
CA ILE A 116 20.64 -2.81 4.66
C ILE A 116 21.94 -3.08 5.45
N ALA A 117 22.36 -4.35 5.53
CA ALA A 117 23.54 -4.76 6.29
C ALA A 117 24.83 -4.13 5.74
N GLU A 118 24.99 -4.03 4.42
CA GLU A 118 26.15 -3.40 3.77
C GLU A 118 26.00 -1.86 3.65
N ASN A 119 24.86 -1.31 4.07
CA ASN A 119 24.53 0.10 3.92
C ASN A 119 24.71 0.62 2.49
N ARG A 120 24.11 -0.07 1.51
CA ARG A 120 24.28 0.22 0.08
C ARG A 120 24.08 1.70 -0.25
N SER A 121 25.03 2.26 -0.99
CA SER A 121 24.85 3.52 -1.72
C SER A 121 24.27 3.25 -3.10
N PHE A 122 23.27 4.04 -3.51
CA PHE A 122 22.63 3.90 -4.82
C PHE A 122 23.28 4.86 -5.81
N GLU A 123 23.61 4.37 -7.01
CA GLU A 123 24.30 5.20 -8.01
C GLU A 123 23.36 6.26 -8.62
N ASN A 124 22.07 5.96 -8.70
CA ASN A 124 21.08 6.84 -9.32
C ASN A 124 19.63 6.52 -8.89
N LEU A 125 18.71 7.42 -9.26
CA LEU A 125 17.28 7.31 -8.94
C LEU A 125 16.63 6.02 -9.47
N THR A 126 17.05 5.46 -10.60
CA THR A 126 16.46 4.21 -11.12
C THR A 126 16.72 3.06 -10.17
N GLN A 127 17.93 2.95 -9.62
CA GLN A 127 18.29 1.86 -8.73
C GLN A 127 17.48 1.88 -7.43
N VAL A 128 17.35 3.04 -6.78
CA VAL A 128 16.60 3.14 -5.51
C VAL A 128 15.07 3.10 -5.70
N TRP A 129 14.59 3.51 -6.87
CA TRP A 129 13.16 3.82 -7.07
C TRP A 129 12.40 2.90 -8.01
N LEU A 130 13.05 2.38 -9.06
CA LEU A 130 12.42 1.63 -10.16
C LEU A 130 12.83 0.16 -10.20
N ALA A 131 13.98 -0.23 -9.61
CA ALA A 131 14.57 -1.56 -9.79
C ALA A 131 13.79 -2.73 -9.18
N GLY A 132 12.87 -2.47 -8.23
CA GLY A 132 12.09 -3.52 -7.55
C GLY A 132 10.59 -3.28 -7.50
N ASP A 133 10.10 -2.21 -8.12
CA ASP A 133 8.71 -1.75 -7.95
C ASP A 133 7.82 -2.16 -9.13
N HIS A 134 7.16 -3.30 -8.96
CA HIS A 134 6.25 -3.86 -9.96
C HIS A 134 4.97 -3.03 -10.19
N TYR A 135 4.61 -2.08 -9.31
CA TYR A 135 3.53 -1.13 -9.60
C TYR A 135 3.95 -0.17 -10.71
N LYS A 136 5.15 0.39 -10.62
CA LYS A 136 5.72 1.28 -11.65
C LYS A 136 5.86 0.54 -12.98
N TRP A 137 6.37 -0.69 -12.96
CA TRP A 137 6.47 -1.53 -14.16
C TRP A 137 5.13 -1.79 -14.82
N ARG A 138 4.10 -2.12 -14.04
CA ARG A 138 2.74 -2.32 -14.56
C ARG A 138 2.23 -1.05 -15.25
N ALA A 139 2.39 0.12 -14.62
CA ALA A 139 1.98 1.39 -15.22
C ALA A 139 2.74 1.71 -16.52
N MET A 140 4.05 1.48 -16.55
CA MET A 140 4.87 1.67 -17.76
C MET A 140 4.44 0.73 -18.90
N ARG A 141 4.15 -0.54 -18.60
CA ARG A 141 3.59 -1.48 -19.60
C ARG A 141 2.23 -1.04 -20.10
N THR A 142 1.34 -0.59 -19.21
CA THR A 142 0.04 -0.02 -19.59
C THR A 142 0.21 1.22 -20.46
N HIS A 143 1.25 2.03 -20.23
CA HIS A 143 1.57 3.18 -21.06
C HIS A 143 2.25 2.82 -22.39
N GLY A 144 2.51 1.53 -22.65
CA GLY A 144 3.11 1.05 -23.89
C GLY A 144 4.63 1.24 -23.97
N VAL A 145 5.30 1.41 -22.82
CA VAL A 145 6.77 1.48 -22.78
C VAL A 145 7.36 0.11 -23.19
N PRO A 146 8.39 0.08 -24.05
CA PRO A 146 9.09 -1.17 -24.40
C PRO A 146 9.62 -1.87 -23.16
N GLU A 147 9.45 -3.19 -23.08
CA GLU A 147 9.86 -3.97 -21.90
C GLU A 147 11.35 -3.86 -21.57
N ASP A 148 12.18 -3.60 -22.59
CA ASP A 148 13.62 -3.37 -22.41
C ASP A 148 13.92 -2.12 -21.55
N CYS A 149 13.04 -1.12 -21.63
CA CYS A 149 13.04 0.10 -20.83
C CYS A 149 12.30 -0.03 -19.48
N ILE A 150 11.97 -1.26 -19.07
CA ILE A 150 11.34 -1.55 -17.78
C ILE A 150 12.22 -2.54 -17.01
N THR A 151 12.27 -3.78 -17.49
CA THR A 151 12.98 -4.89 -16.82
C THR A 151 14.16 -5.42 -17.62
N GLY A 152 14.32 -5.00 -18.89
CA GLY A 152 15.43 -5.44 -19.73
C GLY A 152 16.70 -4.61 -19.59
N THR A 153 17.44 -4.52 -20.69
CA THR A 153 18.85 -4.09 -20.75
C THR A 153 19.07 -2.60 -20.99
N ALA A 154 18.00 -1.80 -21.17
CA ALA A 154 18.14 -0.36 -21.32
C ALA A 154 18.84 0.27 -20.11
N SER A 155 19.52 1.39 -20.33
CA SER A 155 20.25 2.08 -19.26
C SER A 155 19.31 2.62 -18.19
N ASP A 156 19.84 2.80 -16.98
CA ASP A 156 19.08 3.37 -15.87
C ASP A 156 18.46 4.73 -16.22
N ARG A 157 19.19 5.57 -16.96
CA ARG A 157 18.70 6.88 -17.40
C ARG A 157 17.52 6.77 -18.36
N GLU A 158 17.57 5.84 -19.32
CA GLU A 158 16.47 5.61 -20.26
C GLU A 158 15.22 5.11 -19.54
N LYS A 159 15.37 4.15 -18.62
CA LYS A 159 14.28 3.65 -17.77
C LYS A 159 13.63 4.79 -16.98
N PHE A 160 14.43 5.65 -16.37
CA PHE A 160 13.94 6.83 -15.66
C PHE A 160 13.19 7.81 -16.57
N GLN A 161 13.70 8.07 -17.76
CA GLN A 161 13.05 8.98 -18.70
C GLN A 161 11.68 8.45 -19.13
N HIS A 162 11.55 7.13 -19.35
CA HIS A 162 10.26 6.50 -19.62
C HIS A 162 9.33 6.53 -18.42
N TRP A 163 9.84 6.35 -17.20
CA TRP A 163 9.03 6.54 -16.00
C TRP A 163 8.51 7.98 -15.90
N ALA A 164 9.38 8.97 -16.11
CA ALA A 164 8.99 10.37 -16.09
C ALA A 164 7.92 10.70 -17.13
N ALA A 165 8.00 10.15 -18.35
CA ALA A 165 6.94 10.27 -19.36
C ALA A 165 5.63 9.58 -18.96
N THR A 166 5.71 8.53 -18.14
CA THR A 166 4.56 7.77 -17.66
C THR A 166 3.82 8.49 -16.53
N VAL A 167 4.51 9.16 -15.61
CA VAL A 167 3.89 9.78 -14.41
C VAL A 167 2.70 10.69 -14.72
N PRO A 168 2.72 11.60 -15.71
CA PRO A 168 1.54 12.42 -16.06
C PRO A 168 0.29 11.62 -16.44
N ARG A 169 0.44 10.36 -16.82
CA ARG A 169 -0.65 9.44 -17.17
C ARG A 169 -1.21 8.67 -15.97
N THR A 170 -0.61 8.86 -14.79
CA THR A 170 -0.99 8.17 -13.55
C THR A 170 -1.92 8.98 -12.65
N LEU A 171 -2.47 10.12 -13.12
CA LEU A 171 -3.48 10.86 -12.36
C LEU A 171 -4.62 9.92 -11.90
N ARG A 172 -5.07 10.08 -10.64
CA ARG A 172 -6.00 9.18 -9.92
C ARG A 172 -5.44 7.81 -9.51
N ASN A 173 -4.28 7.40 -10.01
CA ASN A 173 -3.57 6.21 -9.51
C ASN A 173 -2.70 6.60 -8.29
N PRO A 174 -2.57 5.75 -7.27
CA PRO A 174 -1.72 6.04 -6.11
C PRO A 174 -0.26 6.34 -6.49
N LEU A 175 0.24 5.80 -7.60
CA LEU A 175 1.58 6.09 -8.12
C LEU A 175 1.84 7.59 -8.29
N PHE A 176 0.82 8.39 -8.61
CA PHE A 176 1.00 9.84 -8.72
C PHE A 176 1.30 10.47 -7.36
N HIS A 177 0.53 10.09 -6.32
CA HIS A 177 0.77 10.56 -4.95
C HIS A 177 2.10 10.06 -4.41
N TRP A 178 2.40 8.76 -4.56
CA TRP A 178 3.67 8.19 -4.13
C TRP A 178 4.85 8.87 -4.79
N THR A 179 4.80 9.09 -6.11
CA THR A 179 5.86 9.82 -6.83
C THR A 179 6.12 11.19 -6.20
N CYS A 180 5.06 11.96 -5.93
CA CYS A 180 5.20 13.30 -5.35
C CYS A 180 5.69 13.24 -3.90
N LEU A 181 5.20 12.29 -3.10
CA LEU A 181 5.62 12.11 -1.71
C LEU A 181 7.09 11.68 -1.62
N GLU A 182 7.50 10.73 -2.44
CA GLU A 182 8.86 10.16 -2.49
C GLU A 182 9.87 11.19 -3.01
N LEU A 183 9.49 12.07 -3.94
CA LEU A 183 10.31 13.21 -4.35
C LEU A 183 10.41 14.28 -3.27
N LYS A 184 9.31 14.59 -2.59
CA LYS A 184 9.32 15.58 -1.52
C LYS A 184 10.09 15.09 -0.29
N ARG A 185 9.98 13.82 0.06
CA ARG A 185 10.63 13.19 1.21
C ARG A 185 11.18 11.82 0.77
N PRO A 186 12.50 11.62 0.76
CA PRO A 186 13.51 12.42 1.46
C PRO A 186 14.15 13.55 0.66
N PHE A 187 13.95 13.64 -0.66
CA PHE A 187 14.80 14.51 -1.51
C PHE A 187 14.49 16.01 -1.43
N GLY A 188 13.42 16.44 -0.76
CA GLY A 188 13.02 17.85 -0.71
C GLY A 188 12.60 18.43 -2.06
N LEU A 189 12.33 17.59 -3.06
CA LEU A 189 11.99 18.02 -4.43
C LEU A 189 10.48 18.21 -4.55
N ASP A 190 10.02 19.46 -4.42
CA ASP A 190 8.60 19.82 -4.65
C ASP A 190 8.35 20.09 -6.14
N LEU A 191 8.51 19.04 -6.94
CA LEU A 191 8.36 19.06 -8.40
C LEU A 191 7.44 17.93 -8.86
N PHE A 192 6.62 18.21 -9.88
CA PHE A 192 5.95 17.16 -10.61
C PHE A 192 6.92 16.48 -11.56
N LEU A 193 7.03 15.16 -11.51
CA LEU A 193 7.82 14.41 -12.47
C LEU A 193 7.06 14.29 -13.81
N HIS A 194 7.68 14.79 -14.86
CA HIS A 194 7.26 14.65 -16.25
C HIS A 194 8.48 14.81 -17.17
N GLU A 195 8.32 14.68 -18.48
CA GLU A 195 9.44 14.70 -19.43
C GLU A 195 10.31 15.96 -19.31
N GLY A 196 9.67 17.13 -19.13
CA GLY A 196 10.33 18.43 -18.97
C GLY A 196 11.03 18.66 -17.63
N THR A 197 10.71 17.92 -16.57
CA THR A 197 11.38 18.01 -15.25
C THR A 197 12.30 16.82 -14.98
N ALA A 198 12.28 15.80 -15.82
CA ALA A 198 13.04 14.56 -15.65
C ALA A 198 14.55 14.78 -15.51
N GLU A 199 15.12 15.74 -16.22
CA GLU A 199 16.54 16.08 -16.10
C GLU A 199 16.87 16.75 -14.75
N GLN A 200 16.05 17.73 -14.35
CA GLN A 200 16.22 18.41 -13.06
C GLN A 200 16.09 17.44 -11.89
N VAL A 201 15.04 16.60 -11.89
CA VAL A 201 14.81 15.61 -10.83
C VAL A 201 15.94 14.59 -10.78
N TRP A 202 16.39 14.09 -11.93
CA TRP A 202 17.51 13.14 -12.00
C TRP A 202 18.79 13.71 -11.43
N ASN A 203 19.19 14.91 -11.87
CA ASN A 203 20.42 15.54 -11.42
C ASN A 203 20.36 15.87 -9.92
N ALA A 204 19.25 16.44 -9.46
CA ALA A 204 19.09 16.81 -8.04
C ALA A 204 18.97 15.60 -7.11
N GLY A 205 18.25 14.55 -7.54
CA GLY A 205 18.14 13.31 -6.79
C GLY A 205 19.45 12.54 -6.71
N ASN A 206 20.17 12.40 -7.82
CA ASN A 206 21.47 11.72 -7.84
C ASN A 206 22.53 12.46 -7.03
N ALA A 207 22.51 13.80 -7.04
CA ALA A 207 23.41 14.60 -6.20
C ALA A 207 23.18 14.36 -4.70
N GLN A 208 21.93 14.07 -4.30
CA GLN A 208 21.60 13.69 -2.93
C GLN A 208 21.95 12.24 -2.62
N LEU A 209 21.72 11.30 -3.55
CA LEU A 209 22.11 9.89 -3.39
C LEU A 209 23.62 9.69 -3.20
N ALA A 210 24.45 10.64 -3.65
CA ALA A 210 25.88 10.65 -3.40
C ALA A 210 26.26 10.94 -1.94
N GLN A 211 25.31 11.43 -1.12
CA GLN A 211 25.54 11.73 0.29
C GLN A 211 25.25 10.52 1.19
N PRO A 212 26.00 10.32 2.30
CA PRO A 212 25.81 9.18 3.20
C PRO A 212 24.39 9.06 3.78
N GLU A 213 23.68 10.17 3.95
CA GLU A 213 22.32 10.20 4.49
C GLU A 213 21.29 9.54 3.56
N PHE A 214 21.62 9.32 2.29
CA PHE A 214 20.75 8.71 1.29
C PHE A 214 21.16 7.27 0.93
N SER A 215 22.04 6.65 1.73
CA SER A 215 22.28 5.21 1.67
C SER A 215 21.05 4.41 2.13
N ALA A 216 21.07 3.09 1.97
CA ALA A 216 20.01 2.20 2.43
C ALA A 216 19.61 2.47 3.91
N ARG A 217 20.58 2.49 4.84
CA ARG A 217 20.30 2.80 6.25
C ARG A 217 19.92 4.27 6.46
N GLY A 218 20.57 5.20 5.74
CA GLY A 218 20.28 6.62 5.84
C GLY A 218 18.83 6.96 5.49
N LEU A 219 18.29 6.36 4.43
CA LEU A 219 16.88 6.51 4.03
C LEU A 219 15.92 5.99 5.11
N LEU A 220 16.23 4.85 5.73
CA LEU A 220 15.43 4.28 6.82
C LEU A 220 15.44 5.18 8.07
N VAL A 221 16.60 5.74 8.42
CA VAL A 221 16.74 6.69 9.54
C VAL A 221 15.95 7.97 9.27
N GLN A 222 16.03 8.52 8.06
CA GLN A 222 15.24 9.70 7.67
C GLN A 222 13.74 9.44 7.75
N ALA A 223 13.30 8.22 7.43
CA ALA A 223 11.92 7.77 7.58
C ALA A 223 11.52 7.42 9.03
N ARG A 224 12.45 7.49 9.99
CA ARG A 224 12.25 7.13 11.41
C ARG A 224 11.82 5.68 11.59
N VAL A 225 12.34 4.78 10.78
CA VAL A 225 12.15 3.35 10.97
C VAL A 225 12.92 2.92 12.21
N GLU A 226 12.26 2.16 13.09
CA GLU A 226 12.83 1.58 14.30
C GLU A 226 13.06 0.08 14.14
N VAL A 227 12.10 -0.61 13.50
CA VAL A 227 12.17 -2.04 13.21
C VAL A 227 11.76 -2.28 11.76
N VAL A 228 12.51 -3.13 11.08
CA VAL A 228 12.24 -3.59 9.73
C VAL A 228 12.28 -5.12 9.72
N CYS A 229 11.18 -5.75 9.28
CA CYS A 229 11.12 -7.20 9.14
C CYS A 229 11.13 -7.60 7.67
N THR A 230 12.23 -8.22 7.24
CA THR A 230 12.32 -8.82 5.90
C THR A 230 11.54 -10.13 5.86
N THR A 231 11.38 -10.69 4.67
CA THR A 231 10.66 -11.93 4.45
C THR A 231 11.62 -12.96 3.86
N ASP A 232 11.92 -14.00 4.62
CA ASP A 232 13.07 -14.88 4.39
C ASP A 232 12.64 -16.36 4.33
N ASP A 233 13.28 -17.14 3.45
CA ASP A 233 12.96 -18.55 3.26
C ASP A 233 13.59 -19.40 4.38
N PRO A 234 12.96 -20.49 4.85
CA PRO A 234 13.51 -21.36 5.89
C PRO A 234 14.93 -21.89 5.59
N THR A 235 15.31 -21.95 4.31
CA THR A 235 16.62 -22.40 3.84
C THR A 235 17.71 -21.32 3.91
N ASP A 236 17.35 -20.07 4.18
CA ASP A 236 18.31 -18.96 4.24
C ASP A 236 19.19 -19.03 5.49
N ASP A 237 20.46 -18.62 5.34
CA ASP A 237 21.48 -18.62 6.41
C ASP A 237 21.36 -17.43 7.37
N LEU A 238 20.50 -16.46 7.06
CA LEU A 238 20.30 -15.21 7.81
C LEU A 238 21.59 -14.43 8.07
N ARG A 239 22.66 -14.62 7.28
CA ARG A 239 23.98 -14.03 7.55
C ARG A 239 23.95 -12.50 7.67
N TRP A 240 23.07 -11.85 6.92
CA TRP A 240 22.93 -10.39 6.92
C TRP A 240 22.24 -9.89 8.18
N HIS A 241 21.25 -10.62 8.69
CA HIS A 241 20.62 -10.34 9.99
C HIS A 241 21.59 -10.59 11.13
N ILE A 242 22.38 -11.66 11.06
CA ILE A 242 23.42 -11.97 12.06
C ILE A 242 24.45 -10.83 12.10
N ALA A 243 25.01 -10.46 10.94
CA ALA A 243 25.96 -9.35 10.86
C ALA A 243 25.34 -8.03 11.34
N ALA A 244 24.07 -7.76 11.02
CA ALA A 244 23.37 -6.58 11.47
C ALA A 244 23.14 -6.55 12.99
N ALA A 245 22.88 -7.69 13.62
CA ALA A 245 22.68 -7.80 15.06
C ALA A 245 24.00 -7.70 15.87
N GLU A 246 25.15 -7.82 15.21
CA GLU A 246 26.48 -7.59 15.78
C GLU A 246 26.93 -6.12 15.65
N ASP A 247 26.29 -5.33 14.78
CA ASP A 247 26.56 -3.91 14.56
C ASP A 247 25.66 -3.04 15.47
N ASP A 248 26.15 -2.69 16.66
CA ASP A 248 25.41 -1.86 17.63
C ASP A 248 25.06 -0.45 17.09
N SER A 249 25.64 -0.03 15.96
CA SER A 249 25.32 1.25 15.30
C SER A 249 24.18 1.16 14.30
N LEU A 250 23.68 -0.05 14.01
CA LEU A 250 22.66 -0.29 13.00
C LEU A 250 21.27 0.10 13.53
N ILE A 251 20.70 1.12 12.87
CA ILE A 251 19.32 1.58 13.05
C ILE A 251 18.72 1.67 11.63
N PRO A 252 17.54 1.08 11.35
CA PRO A 252 16.62 0.35 12.24
C PRO A 252 17.06 -1.09 12.56
N GLN A 253 16.49 -1.70 13.61
CA GLN A 253 16.65 -3.13 13.89
C GLN A 253 16.20 -3.98 12.69
N LEU A 254 17.11 -4.77 12.12
CA LEU A 254 16.86 -5.68 11.00
C LEU A 254 16.51 -7.07 11.52
N LEU A 255 15.25 -7.48 11.36
CA LEU A 255 14.74 -8.78 11.83
C LEU A 255 14.23 -9.63 10.65
N PRO A 256 14.35 -10.96 10.72
CA PRO A 256 13.76 -11.84 9.72
C PRO A 256 12.30 -12.20 10.05
N ALA A 257 11.52 -12.51 9.02
CA ALA A 257 10.22 -13.16 9.13
C ALA A 257 10.22 -14.48 8.33
N PHE A 258 9.71 -15.55 8.95
CA PHE A 258 9.80 -16.90 8.41
C PHE A 258 8.72 -17.16 7.33
N ARG A 259 9.11 -17.38 6.07
CA ARG A 259 8.16 -17.63 4.97
C ARG A 259 8.36 -18.99 4.29
N PRO A 260 7.69 -20.06 4.75
CA PRO A 260 7.88 -21.41 4.23
C PRO A 260 6.99 -21.73 3.01
N ASP A 261 6.70 -20.77 2.14
CA ASP A 261 5.82 -20.98 0.97
C ASP A 261 6.35 -22.10 0.05
N ALA A 262 7.67 -22.21 -0.11
CA ALA A 262 8.30 -23.25 -0.91
C ALA A 262 8.07 -24.66 -0.34
N ALA A 263 7.87 -24.80 0.97
CA ALA A 263 7.53 -26.08 1.61
C ALA A 263 6.18 -26.63 1.14
N LEU A 264 5.24 -25.73 0.80
CA LEU A 264 3.92 -26.04 0.26
C LEU A 264 3.94 -26.35 -1.25
N GLY A 265 5.11 -26.28 -1.88
CA GLY A 265 5.36 -26.40 -3.32
C GLY A 265 5.23 -27.81 -3.91
N ILE A 266 4.71 -28.79 -3.17
CA ILE A 266 4.70 -30.23 -3.54
C ILE A 266 4.09 -30.57 -4.92
N HIS A 267 3.25 -29.69 -5.48
CA HIS A 267 2.73 -29.80 -6.84
C HIS A 267 3.77 -29.68 -7.97
N GLU A 268 4.98 -29.19 -7.69
CA GLU A 268 6.11 -29.10 -8.61
C GLU A 268 7.28 -29.94 -8.05
N PRO A 269 7.25 -31.28 -8.19
CA PRO A 269 8.17 -32.17 -7.47
C PRO A 269 9.66 -31.88 -7.70
N ALA A 270 10.05 -31.49 -8.92
CA ALA A 270 11.44 -31.17 -9.23
C ALA A 270 11.95 -29.95 -8.44
N THR A 271 11.20 -28.83 -8.50
CA THR A 271 11.51 -27.61 -7.75
C THR A 271 11.44 -27.85 -6.24
N TRP A 272 10.44 -28.59 -5.79
CA TRP A 272 10.23 -28.90 -4.38
C TRP A 272 11.33 -29.80 -3.80
N ASN A 273 11.78 -30.81 -4.55
CA ASN A 273 12.89 -31.67 -4.13
C ASN A 273 14.21 -30.90 -4.03
N ALA A 274 14.49 -30.01 -4.97
CA ALA A 274 15.68 -29.14 -4.89
C ALA A 274 15.62 -28.20 -3.67
N TRP A 275 14.43 -27.71 -3.31
CA TRP A 275 14.25 -26.92 -2.09
C TRP A 275 14.40 -27.77 -0.83
N LEU A 276 13.88 -29.00 -0.80
CA LEU A 276 14.05 -29.94 0.32
C LEU A 276 15.52 -30.28 0.57
N ASP A 277 16.32 -30.43 -0.49
CA ASP A 277 17.76 -30.68 -0.34
C ASP A 277 18.45 -29.50 0.36
N ARG A 278 18.12 -28.26 -0.03
CA ARG A 278 18.62 -27.06 0.66
C ARG A 278 18.13 -26.96 2.10
N LEU A 279 16.89 -27.38 2.38
CA LEU A 279 16.37 -27.41 3.75
C LEU A 279 17.09 -28.45 4.60
N ALA A 280 17.39 -29.63 4.03
CA ALA A 280 18.15 -30.68 4.71
C ALA A 280 19.53 -30.17 5.11
N ASP A 281 20.22 -29.48 4.19
CA ASP A 281 21.52 -28.84 4.45
C ASP A 281 21.41 -27.76 5.52
N ALA A 282 20.43 -26.84 5.42
CA ALA A 282 20.25 -25.74 6.36
C ALA A 282 19.83 -26.21 7.78
N ALA A 283 19.15 -27.34 7.88
CA ALA A 283 18.71 -27.93 9.14
C ALA A 283 19.70 -28.96 9.72
N ASP A 284 20.77 -29.29 8.98
CA ASP A 284 21.70 -30.37 9.27
C ASP A 284 20.96 -31.68 9.63
N LEU A 285 20.01 -32.06 8.77
CA LEU A 285 19.10 -33.19 8.99
C LEU A 285 18.68 -33.82 7.67
N PRO A 286 18.93 -35.12 7.43
CA PRO A 286 18.37 -35.82 6.29
C PRO A 286 16.84 -35.79 6.31
N ILE A 287 16.22 -35.40 5.19
CA ILE A 287 14.76 -35.36 5.06
C ILE A 287 14.31 -36.52 4.18
N THR A 288 13.97 -37.64 4.82
CA THR A 288 13.58 -38.88 4.11
C THR A 288 12.11 -39.24 4.26
N ASP A 289 11.40 -38.61 5.20
CA ASP A 289 9.99 -38.83 5.47
C ASP A 289 9.30 -37.54 5.97
N TRP A 290 8.00 -37.64 6.21
CA TRP A 290 7.20 -36.53 6.75
C TRP A 290 7.72 -36.03 8.11
N SER A 291 8.11 -36.93 9.00
CA SER A 291 8.58 -36.55 10.34
C SER A 291 9.86 -35.72 10.25
N ASN A 292 10.80 -36.11 9.40
CA ASN A 292 12.05 -35.38 9.19
C ASN A 292 11.78 -33.99 8.60
N LEU A 293 10.76 -33.82 7.74
CA LEU A 293 10.38 -32.51 7.22
C LEU A 293 9.93 -31.59 8.35
N ILE A 294 9.06 -32.07 9.24
CA ILE A 294 8.59 -31.28 10.38
C ILE A 294 9.74 -30.97 11.35
N ASP A 295 10.61 -31.93 11.63
CA ASP A 295 11.79 -31.74 12.48
C ASP A 295 12.77 -30.72 11.88
N ALA A 296 13.01 -30.76 10.57
CA ALA A 296 13.84 -29.79 9.87
C ALA A 296 13.24 -28.38 9.97
N LEU A 297 11.94 -28.23 9.70
CA LEU A 297 11.24 -26.95 9.81
C LEU A 297 11.25 -26.41 11.25
N ARG A 298 11.10 -27.28 12.26
CA ARG A 298 11.23 -26.90 13.68
C ARG A 298 12.62 -26.36 13.98
N ARG A 299 13.69 -27.04 13.56
CA ARG A 299 15.07 -26.55 13.72
C ARG A 299 15.28 -25.19 13.05
N ARG A 300 14.70 -24.97 11.87
CA ARG A 300 14.76 -23.67 11.20
C ARG A 300 13.94 -22.60 11.93
N CYS A 301 12.76 -22.93 12.47
CA CYS A 301 12.01 -22.00 13.32
C CYS A 301 12.83 -21.59 14.55
N ASP A 302 13.48 -22.55 15.22
CA ASP A 302 14.35 -22.28 16.38
C ASP A 302 15.54 -21.39 16.01
N PHE A 303 16.18 -21.64 14.86
CA PHE A 303 17.27 -20.79 14.34
C PHE A 303 16.79 -19.35 14.08
N PHE A 304 15.66 -19.20 13.39
CA PHE A 304 15.05 -17.89 13.14
C PHE A 304 14.71 -17.17 14.45
N HIS A 305 14.18 -17.89 15.45
CA HIS A 305 13.84 -17.32 16.77
C HIS A 305 15.06 -16.75 17.48
N GLN A 306 16.18 -17.48 17.44
CA GLN A 306 17.46 -17.07 18.02
C GLN A 306 17.98 -15.79 17.36
N HIS A 307 17.67 -15.57 16.09
CA HIS A 307 17.99 -14.37 15.32
C HIS A 307 16.86 -13.33 15.30
N GLY A 308 15.98 -13.36 16.31
CA GLY A 308 15.01 -12.31 16.58
C GLY A 308 13.69 -12.39 15.80
N CYS A 309 13.49 -13.43 14.99
CA CYS A 309 12.20 -13.67 14.33
C CYS A 309 11.08 -13.84 15.35
N ARG A 310 9.95 -13.16 15.14
CA ARG A 310 8.72 -13.30 15.95
C ARG A 310 7.47 -13.49 15.10
N LEU A 311 7.62 -13.65 13.79
CA LEU A 311 6.50 -13.83 12.89
C LEU A 311 6.82 -14.73 11.71
N ALA A 312 5.78 -15.38 11.21
CA ALA A 312 5.77 -16.13 9.98
C ALA A 312 4.80 -15.51 8.97
N ASP A 313 5.06 -15.72 7.69
CA ASP A 313 4.22 -15.27 6.58
C ASP A 313 3.89 -16.41 5.61
N HIS A 314 2.68 -16.37 5.05
CA HIS A 314 2.15 -17.34 4.10
C HIS A 314 1.41 -16.64 2.97
N GLY A 315 1.90 -16.79 1.75
CA GLY A 315 1.23 -16.30 0.54
C GLY A 315 0.37 -17.39 -0.11
N LEU A 316 -0.95 -17.35 0.09
CA LEU A 316 -1.85 -18.41 -0.34
C LEU A 316 -2.97 -17.89 -1.28
N GLU A 317 -3.44 -18.74 -2.20
CA GLU A 317 -4.66 -18.46 -2.97
C GLU A 317 -5.89 -18.45 -2.05
N GLN A 318 -5.94 -19.42 -1.15
CA GLN A 318 -6.97 -19.64 -0.14
C GLN A 318 -6.39 -20.44 1.03
N ALA A 319 -7.08 -20.44 2.16
CA ALA A 319 -6.77 -21.35 3.27
C ALA A 319 -6.93 -22.83 2.86
N TYR A 320 -6.14 -23.72 3.47
CA TYR A 320 -6.24 -25.17 3.28
C TYR A 320 -6.64 -25.82 4.60
N ALA A 321 -7.69 -26.64 4.56
CA ALA A 321 -8.27 -27.27 5.75
C ALA A 321 -8.81 -28.68 5.48
N ASP A 322 -8.27 -29.35 4.46
CA ASP A 322 -8.60 -30.74 4.14
C ASP A 322 -8.04 -31.70 5.22
N ASP A 323 -8.76 -32.79 5.50
CA ASP A 323 -8.29 -33.83 6.42
C ASP A 323 -7.11 -34.59 5.81
N CYS A 324 -6.01 -34.66 6.56
CA CYS A 324 -4.80 -35.34 6.14
C CYS A 324 -4.04 -35.86 7.37
N PRO A 325 -4.27 -37.13 7.77
CA PRO A 325 -3.53 -37.76 8.86
C PRO A 325 -2.03 -37.87 8.52
N PRO A 326 -1.14 -37.91 9.52
CA PRO A 326 0.31 -38.00 9.30
C PRO A 326 0.73 -39.15 8.37
N GLU A 327 0.07 -40.30 8.43
CA GLU A 327 0.37 -41.45 7.55
C GLU A 327 0.02 -41.16 6.08
N THR A 328 -1.02 -40.36 5.85
CA THR A 328 -1.38 -39.89 4.50
C THR A 328 -0.39 -38.85 4.03
N ALA A 329 -0.02 -37.89 4.89
CA ALA A 329 0.98 -36.87 4.58
C ALA A 329 2.33 -37.50 4.21
N ASP A 330 2.78 -38.52 4.95
CA ASP A 330 4.00 -39.27 4.64
C ASP A 330 3.91 -39.99 3.29
N ARG A 331 2.82 -40.70 3.01
CA ARG A 331 2.64 -41.35 1.71
C ARG A 331 2.71 -40.34 0.55
N LEU A 332 2.13 -39.16 0.71
CA LEU A 332 2.18 -38.09 -0.29
C LEU A 332 3.59 -37.51 -0.43
N PHE A 333 4.28 -37.28 0.69
CA PHE A 333 5.69 -36.90 0.73
C PHE A 333 6.55 -37.89 -0.08
N GLN A 334 6.44 -39.19 0.18
CA GLN A 334 7.23 -40.23 -0.49
C GLN A 334 6.99 -40.26 -2.01
N ARG A 335 5.74 -40.09 -2.43
CA ARG A 335 5.37 -40.03 -3.85
C ARG A 335 6.00 -38.82 -4.53
N ALA A 336 5.85 -37.63 -3.95
CA ALA A 336 6.45 -36.41 -4.47
C ALA A 336 7.99 -36.47 -4.48
N ARG A 337 8.60 -37.08 -3.45
CA ARG A 337 10.05 -37.26 -3.37
C ARG A 337 10.59 -38.14 -4.50
N ARG A 338 9.80 -39.11 -5.00
CA ARG A 338 10.11 -39.90 -6.21
C ARG A 338 9.84 -39.16 -7.53
N GLY A 339 9.39 -37.92 -7.48
CA GLY A 339 9.06 -37.12 -8.66
C GLY A 339 7.65 -37.37 -9.22
N GLU A 340 6.78 -38.09 -8.50
CA GLU A 340 5.41 -38.31 -8.94
C GLU A 340 4.60 -37.01 -8.88
N ILE A 341 3.87 -36.71 -9.95
CA ILE A 341 2.92 -35.59 -9.97
C ILE A 341 1.67 -36.02 -9.18
N LEU A 342 1.35 -35.27 -8.13
CA LEU A 342 0.21 -35.53 -7.27
C LEU A 342 -1.09 -34.95 -7.85
N PHE A 343 -2.23 -35.55 -7.47
CA PHE A 343 -3.52 -34.98 -7.82
C PHE A 343 -3.78 -33.68 -7.04
N PRO A 344 -4.59 -32.75 -7.56
CA PRO A 344 -4.88 -31.50 -6.87
C PRO A 344 -5.45 -31.68 -5.45
N ALA A 345 -6.27 -32.72 -5.21
CA ALA A 345 -6.78 -33.03 -3.87
C ALA A 345 -5.67 -33.48 -2.90
N ASP A 346 -4.74 -34.32 -3.36
CA ASP A 346 -3.58 -34.75 -2.59
C ASP A 346 -2.68 -33.55 -2.22
N VAL A 347 -2.44 -32.64 -3.17
CA VAL A 347 -1.68 -31.41 -2.93
C VAL A 347 -2.33 -30.57 -1.83
N ARG A 348 -3.65 -30.35 -1.88
CA ARG A 348 -4.36 -29.60 -0.83
C ARG A 348 -4.31 -30.28 0.53
N ALA A 349 -4.49 -31.60 0.57
CA ALA A 349 -4.38 -32.39 1.80
C ALA A 349 -2.99 -32.26 2.44
N PHE A 350 -1.93 -32.37 1.64
CA PHE A 350 -0.56 -32.16 2.11
C PHE A 350 -0.34 -30.72 2.64
N ARG A 351 -0.78 -29.70 1.90
CA ARG A 351 -0.67 -28.29 2.32
C ARG A 351 -1.42 -28.04 3.64
N SER A 352 -2.60 -28.60 3.79
CA SER A 352 -3.41 -28.53 5.03
C SER A 352 -2.67 -29.14 6.22
N ALA A 353 -2.13 -30.36 6.08
CA ALA A 353 -1.33 -30.99 7.13
C ALA A 353 -0.10 -30.14 7.51
N LEU A 354 0.63 -29.62 6.53
CA LEU A 354 1.87 -28.90 6.78
C LEU A 354 1.62 -27.55 7.45
N LEU A 355 0.61 -26.80 6.98
CA LEU A 355 0.20 -25.56 7.64
C LEU A 355 -0.23 -25.83 9.08
N PHE A 356 -0.96 -26.91 9.35
CA PHE A 356 -1.39 -27.24 10.70
C PHE A 356 -0.21 -27.44 11.66
N GLU A 357 0.80 -28.22 11.24
CA GLU A 357 2.03 -28.41 12.02
C GLU A 357 2.78 -27.10 12.24
N LEU A 358 2.98 -26.30 11.17
CA LEU A 358 3.64 -24.99 11.25
C LEU A 358 2.95 -24.03 12.23
N GLY A 359 1.62 -23.92 12.16
CA GLY A 359 0.84 -23.09 13.10
C GLY A 359 1.02 -23.54 14.55
N GLY A 360 1.17 -24.85 14.78
CA GLY A 360 1.53 -25.40 16.08
C GLY A 360 2.93 -24.96 16.56
N LEU A 361 3.93 -24.99 15.67
CA LEU A 361 5.28 -24.47 15.97
C LEU A 361 5.23 -22.99 16.34
N TYR A 362 4.47 -22.19 15.60
CA TYR A 362 4.36 -20.76 15.85
C TYR A 362 3.70 -20.47 17.20
N ALA A 363 2.65 -21.22 17.57
CA ALA A 363 2.01 -21.09 18.87
C ALA A 363 2.96 -21.46 20.02
N GLU A 364 3.72 -22.55 19.88
CA GLU A 364 4.73 -22.99 20.86
C GLU A 364 5.81 -21.92 21.10
N GLN A 365 6.18 -21.16 20.06
CA GLN A 365 7.16 -20.08 20.15
C GLN A 365 6.58 -18.70 20.43
N ASN A 366 5.26 -18.60 20.63
CA ASN A 366 4.53 -17.33 20.75
C ASN A 366 4.83 -16.38 19.57
N TRP A 367 4.84 -16.91 18.35
CA TRP A 367 4.96 -16.11 17.13
C TRP A 367 3.61 -15.58 16.66
N THR A 368 3.66 -14.59 15.79
CA THR A 368 2.53 -14.18 14.96
C THR A 368 2.59 -14.90 13.62
N GLN A 369 1.48 -15.45 13.14
CA GLN A 369 1.35 -15.98 11.78
C GLN A 369 0.54 -15.04 10.89
N GLN A 370 1.02 -14.79 9.69
CA GLN A 370 0.37 -13.94 8.70
C GLN A 370 -0.13 -14.77 7.53
N PHE A 371 -1.34 -14.47 7.05
CA PHE A 371 -1.92 -15.11 5.88
C PHE A 371 -2.32 -14.05 4.85
N HIS A 372 -1.56 -13.98 3.76
CA HIS A 372 -1.83 -13.16 2.59
C HIS A 372 -2.63 -13.94 1.56
N LEU A 373 -3.96 -13.72 1.54
CA LEU A 373 -4.93 -14.55 0.81
C LEU A 373 -5.43 -13.91 -0.48
N GLY A 374 -5.47 -14.68 -1.57
CA GLY A 374 -6.26 -14.35 -2.76
C GLY A 374 -5.48 -13.85 -3.97
N ALA A 375 -4.15 -13.99 -4.01
CA ALA A 375 -3.36 -13.69 -5.20
C ALA A 375 -3.52 -14.76 -6.28
N LEU A 376 -3.95 -14.37 -7.48
CA LEU A 376 -3.88 -15.22 -8.67
C LEU A 376 -2.58 -14.88 -9.43
N ARG A 377 -1.60 -15.77 -9.32
CA ARG A 377 -0.22 -15.48 -9.73
C ARG A 377 0.09 -15.92 -11.15
N ASN A 378 1.07 -15.27 -11.77
CA ASN A 378 1.66 -15.65 -13.05
C ASN A 378 0.64 -15.79 -14.20
N VAL A 379 -0.41 -14.95 -14.25
CA VAL A 379 -1.47 -15.08 -15.27
C VAL A 379 -0.99 -14.79 -16.70
N ASN A 380 0.21 -14.24 -16.85
CA ASN A 380 0.81 -13.92 -18.13
C ASN A 380 2.00 -14.84 -18.43
N THR A 381 1.76 -15.93 -19.15
CA THR A 381 2.80 -16.91 -19.55
C THR A 381 3.96 -16.28 -20.31
N ARG A 382 3.71 -15.24 -21.13
CA ARG A 382 4.78 -14.54 -21.87
C ARG A 382 5.73 -13.81 -20.91
N LEU A 383 5.21 -13.17 -19.86
CA LEU A 383 6.04 -12.52 -18.87
C LEU A 383 6.78 -13.55 -18.01
N MET A 384 6.07 -14.60 -17.57
CA MET A 384 6.66 -15.70 -16.80
C MET A 384 7.85 -16.35 -17.52
N ASN A 385 7.69 -16.69 -18.81
CA ASN A 385 8.76 -17.32 -19.59
C ASN A 385 9.97 -16.41 -19.83
N ARG A 386 9.80 -15.08 -19.81
CA ARG A 386 10.88 -14.12 -20.10
C ARG A 386 11.57 -13.60 -18.86
N PHE A 387 10.84 -13.41 -17.77
CA PHE A 387 11.31 -12.68 -16.59
C PHE A 387 11.06 -13.42 -15.27
N GLY A 388 10.39 -14.58 -15.30
CA GLY A 388 10.08 -15.36 -14.11
C GLY A 388 8.94 -14.75 -13.28
N ARG A 389 8.92 -15.15 -11.99
CA ARG A 389 7.91 -14.74 -11.00
C ARG A 389 8.11 -13.28 -10.59
N ASP A 390 7.09 -12.70 -9.94
CA ASP A 390 7.10 -11.35 -9.36
C ASP A 390 7.42 -10.21 -10.34
N CYS A 391 7.24 -10.45 -11.63
CA CYS A 391 7.49 -9.46 -12.67
C CYS A 391 6.27 -8.56 -12.92
N GLY A 392 5.30 -8.45 -12.00
CA GLY A 392 4.07 -7.65 -12.15
C GLY A 392 2.94 -8.32 -12.93
N GLY A 393 3.04 -9.63 -13.15
CA GLY A 393 2.06 -10.48 -13.85
C GLY A 393 0.97 -11.09 -12.95
N ASP A 394 0.90 -10.72 -11.67
CA ASP A 394 -0.07 -11.26 -10.69
C ASP A 394 -1.32 -10.38 -10.60
N VAL A 395 -2.47 -10.95 -10.27
CA VAL A 395 -3.76 -10.23 -10.19
C VAL A 395 -4.58 -10.64 -8.97
N ILE A 396 -5.67 -9.91 -8.74
CA ILE A 396 -6.67 -10.25 -7.72
C ILE A 396 -7.41 -11.52 -8.14
N GLY A 397 -7.37 -12.57 -7.32
CA GLY A 397 -8.16 -13.78 -7.48
C GLY A 397 -9.52 -13.71 -6.76
N ASP A 398 -10.39 -14.66 -7.04
CA ASP A 398 -11.77 -14.73 -6.53
C ASP A 398 -12.08 -16.09 -5.87
N PHE A 399 -11.10 -16.64 -5.15
CA PHE A 399 -11.20 -17.88 -4.42
C PHE A 399 -12.19 -17.80 -3.24
N GLU A 400 -12.73 -18.95 -2.83
CA GLU A 400 -13.57 -19.06 -1.63
C GLU A 400 -12.69 -18.92 -0.37
N GLN A 401 -12.97 -17.91 0.47
CA GLN A 401 -12.17 -17.64 1.67
C GLN A 401 -12.83 -18.13 2.96
N ALA A 402 -14.13 -17.86 3.16
CA ALA A 402 -14.79 -17.99 4.47
C ALA A 402 -14.73 -19.41 5.06
N ALA A 403 -15.28 -20.40 4.37
CA ALA A 403 -15.39 -21.76 4.88
C ALA A 403 -14.03 -22.45 5.13
N PRO A 404 -13.04 -22.43 4.20
CA PRO A 404 -11.75 -23.06 4.48
C PRO A 404 -10.98 -22.34 5.58
N LEU A 405 -11.06 -21.00 5.65
CA LEU A 405 -10.38 -20.24 6.71
C LEU A 405 -10.96 -20.53 8.09
N ALA A 406 -12.29 -20.57 8.24
CA ALA A 406 -12.93 -20.93 9.49
C ALA A 406 -12.50 -22.32 9.99
N ARG A 407 -12.46 -23.32 9.09
CA ARG A 407 -12.01 -24.67 9.45
C ARG A 407 -10.54 -24.72 9.85
N MET A 408 -9.68 -23.98 9.15
CA MET A 408 -8.25 -23.91 9.46
C MET A 408 -8.00 -23.31 10.85
N LEU A 409 -8.64 -22.17 11.16
CA LEU A 409 -8.54 -21.51 12.46
C LEU A 409 -9.13 -22.37 13.60
N ASP A 410 -10.31 -22.94 13.41
CA ASP A 410 -10.96 -23.83 14.39
C ASP A 410 -10.10 -25.06 14.71
N ARG A 411 -9.41 -25.63 13.72
CA ARG A 411 -8.54 -26.77 13.93
C ARG A 411 -7.40 -26.45 14.91
N TRP A 412 -6.76 -25.27 14.78
CA TRP A 412 -5.76 -24.83 15.75
C TRP A 412 -6.38 -24.49 17.10
N ASP A 413 -7.49 -23.77 17.11
CA ASP A 413 -8.16 -23.31 18.31
C ASP A 413 -8.59 -24.48 19.21
N ARG A 414 -9.23 -25.51 18.63
CA ARG A 414 -9.64 -26.74 19.32
C ARG A 414 -8.49 -27.52 19.95
N SER A 415 -7.27 -27.32 19.46
CA SER A 415 -6.05 -27.95 20.02
C SER A 415 -5.29 -27.04 20.98
N GLY A 416 -5.78 -25.82 21.24
CA GLY A 416 -5.09 -24.81 22.05
C GLY A 416 -3.82 -24.26 21.40
N LYS A 417 -3.70 -24.40 20.07
CA LYS A 417 -2.49 -24.04 19.29
C LYS A 417 -2.74 -22.93 18.28
N LEU A 418 -3.79 -22.12 18.46
CA LEU A 418 -4.00 -20.95 17.61
C LEU A 418 -3.06 -19.82 18.06
N ALA A 419 -2.05 -19.54 17.25
CA ALA A 419 -1.13 -18.43 17.44
C ALA A 419 -1.81 -17.07 17.19
N ARG A 420 -1.14 -15.97 17.59
CA ARG A 420 -1.48 -14.62 17.11
C ARG A 420 -1.54 -14.66 15.59
N THR A 421 -2.61 -14.15 14.99
CA THR A 421 -2.85 -14.32 13.55
C THR A 421 -3.22 -13.00 12.90
N ILE A 422 -2.61 -12.66 11.77
CA ILE A 422 -3.03 -11.53 10.93
C ILE A 422 -3.53 -12.07 9.60
N LEU A 423 -4.74 -11.69 9.22
CA LEU A 423 -5.39 -12.09 7.99
C LEU A 423 -5.42 -10.91 7.01
N TYR A 424 -4.98 -11.14 5.77
CA TYR A 424 -5.05 -10.18 4.68
C TYR A 424 -5.81 -10.78 3.51
N ASN A 425 -6.62 -9.97 2.83
CA ASN A 425 -7.29 -10.34 1.58
C ASN A 425 -6.86 -9.43 0.44
N LEU A 426 -6.68 -10.01 -0.74
CA LEU A 426 -6.40 -9.26 -1.96
C LEU A 426 -7.67 -8.81 -2.69
N ASN A 427 -8.78 -9.55 -2.49
CA ASN A 427 -10.07 -9.25 -3.11
C ASN A 427 -10.95 -8.45 -2.15
N PRO A 428 -11.28 -7.18 -2.45
CA PRO A 428 -11.97 -6.31 -1.51
C PRO A 428 -13.43 -6.69 -1.26
N ARG A 429 -13.96 -7.70 -1.96
CA ARG A 429 -15.26 -8.31 -1.63
C ARG A 429 -15.23 -9.11 -0.32
N ASP A 430 -14.03 -9.51 0.11
CA ASP A 430 -13.82 -10.36 1.29
C ASP A 430 -13.52 -9.52 2.55
N ASN A 431 -13.53 -8.18 2.47
CA ASN A 431 -13.22 -7.31 3.62
C ASN A 431 -14.09 -7.63 4.84
N GLU A 432 -15.41 -7.65 4.68
CA GLU A 432 -16.35 -7.95 5.76
C GLU A 432 -16.26 -9.41 6.21
N VAL A 433 -15.93 -10.33 5.30
CA VAL A 433 -15.71 -11.75 5.62
C VAL A 433 -14.52 -11.89 6.55
N ILE A 434 -13.38 -11.29 6.21
CA ILE A 434 -12.17 -11.35 7.05
C ILE A 434 -12.40 -10.61 8.36
N ALA A 435 -12.96 -9.40 8.34
CA ALA A 435 -13.23 -8.64 9.56
C ALA A 435 -14.12 -9.41 10.54
N ALA A 436 -15.23 -10.00 10.07
CA ALA A 436 -16.09 -10.85 10.91
C ALA A 436 -15.38 -12.12 11.39
N MET A 437 -14.54 -12.75 10.55
CA MET A 437 -13.76 -13.94 10.92
C MET A 437 -12.87 -13.68 12.14
N THR A 438 -12.24 -12.49 12.21
CA THR A 438 -11.34 -12.17 13.33
C THR A 438 -12.04 -12.17 14.68
N GLY A 439 -13.32 -11.76 14.73
CA GLY A 439 -14.09 -11.71 15.97
C GLY A 439 -14.43 -13.09 16.52
N ALA A 440 -14.42 -14.13 15.69
CA ALA A 440 -14.84 -15.48 16.08
C ALA A 440 -13.79 -16.26 16.90
N PHE A 441 -12.52 -15.85 16.86
CA PHE A 441 -11.39 -16.62 17.41
C PHE A 441 -10.49 -15.80 18.36
N GLN A 442 -11.05 -14.79 19.02
CA GLN A 442 -10.37 -14.09 20.12
C GLN A 442 -10.37 -14.98 21.38
N ASP A 443 -9.32 -14.88 22.22
CA ASP A 443 -9.13 -15.79 23.37
C ASP A 443 -9.42 -15.15 24.74
N GLY A 444 -9.57 -13.83 24.82
CA GLY A 444 -9.77 -13.12 26.09
C GLY A 444 -8.48 -12.87 26.88
N GLU A 445 -7.31 -13.25 26.35
CA GLU A 445 -6.01 -13.08 27.00
C GLU A 445 -5.12 -12.11 26.20
N THR A 446 -5.13 -12.24 24.87
CA THR A 446 -4.34 -11.39 23.96
C THR A 446 -5.23 -10.31 23.35
N ARG A 447 -4.87 -9.04 23.57
CA ARG A 447 -5.61 -7.91 22.98
C ARG A 447 -5.56 -7.96 21.45
N GLY A 448 -6.69 -8.30 20.84
CA GLY A 448 -6.81 -8.46 19.39
C GLY A 448 -5.90 -9.57 18.86
N LYS A 449 -5.97 -10.78 19.44
CA LYS A 449 -5.19 -11.95 19.02
C LYS A 449 -5.26 -12.22 17.52
N ILE A 450 -6.46 -12.07 16.95
CA ILE A 450 -6.69 -12.23 15.51
C ILE A 450 -6.94 -10.85 14.93
N GLN A 451 -6.10 -10.44 14.00
CA GLN A 451 -6.10 -9.12 13.38
C GLN A 451 -6.58 -9.22 11.94
N TYR A 452 -7.33 -8.20 11.51
CA TYR A 452 -7.54 -7.94 10.10
C TYR A 452 -6.45 -6.94 9.68
N GLY A 453 -5.52 -7.40 8.87
CA GLY A 453 -4.36 -6.63 8.43
C GLY A 453 -4.73 -5.42 7.58
N SER A 454 -3.76 -4.52 7.38
CA SER A 454 -3.92 -3.35 6.52
C SER A 454 -4.28 -3.73 5.09
N ALA A 455 -4.84 -2.78 4.33
CA ALA A 455 -5.23 -3.00 2.95
C ALA A 455 -4.01 -3.44 2.11
N TRP A 456 -4.08 -4.64 1.54
CA TRP A 456 -2.91 -5.31 0.98
C TRP A 456 -2.76 -5.07 -0.54
N TRP A 457 -1.53 -4.83 -0.96
CA TRP A 457 -1.09 -4.77 -2.36
C TRP A 457 -1.91 -3.83 -3.25
N PHE A 458 -2.81 -4.35 -4.10
CA PHE A 458 -3.66 -3.51 -4.97
C PHE A 458 -4.61 -2.62 -4.17
N LEU A 459 -4.88 -2.98 -2.91
CA LEU A 459 -5.74 -2.26 -1.99
C LEU A 459 -4.97 -1.25 -1.13
N ASP A 460 -3.64 -1.26 -1.14
CA ASP A 460 -2.79 -0.29 -0.45
C ASP A 460 -2.85 1.09 -1.14
N GLN A 461 -3.99 1.76 -1.02
CA GLN A 461 -4.30 3.07 -1.58
C GLN A 461 -5.56 3.64 -0.90
N ILE A 462 -5.88 4.91 -1.10
CA ILE A 462 -6.94 5.62 -0.33
C ILE A 462 -8.25 4.82 -0.24
N ASP A 463 -8.83 4.40 -1.36
CA ASP A 463 -10.11 3.68 -1.38
C ASP A 463 -10.03 2.33 -0.67
N GLY A 464 -8.94 1.58 -0.90
CA GLY A 464 -8.76 0.27 -0.29
C GLY A 464 -8.50 0.36 1.22
N MET A 465 -7.68 1.32 1.65
CA MET A 465 -7.45 1.61 3.08
C MET A 465 -8.73 2.07 3.77
N GLU A 466 -9.47 3.03 3.19
CA GLU A 466 -10.74 3.49 3.77
C GLU A 466 -11.74 2.34 3.91
N ARG A 467 -11.87 1.48 2.88
CA ARG A 467 -12.77 0.31 2.94
C ARG A 467 -12.32 -0.75 3.94
N GLN A 468 -11.02 -0.99 4.07
CA GLN A 468 -10.48 -1.92 5.07
C GLN A 468 -10.72 -1.39 6.49
N LEU A 469 -10.42 -0.11 6.74
CA LEU A 469 -10.63 0.55 8.03
C LEU A 469 -12.11 0.57 8.40
N GLU A 470 -13.02 0.84 7.45
CA GLU A 470 -14.46 0.82 7.68
C GLU A 470 -14.97 -0.58 8.08
N ALA A 471 -14.55 -1.63 7.37
CA ALA A 471 -14.93 -3.01 7.70
C ALA A 471 -14.40 -3.42 9.08
N LEU A 472 -13.13 -3.13 9.39
CA LEU A 472 -12.53 -3.37 10.71
C LEU A 472 -13.23 -2.58 11.82
N SER A 473 -13.62 -1.33 11.56
CA SER A 473 -14.28 -0.48 12.55
C SER A 473 -15.68 -0.97 12.90
N ASN A 474 -16.43 -1.47 11.92
CA ASN A 474 -17.81 -1.91 12.12
C ASN A 474 -17.91 -3.34 12.69
N LEU A 475 -17.00 -4.23 12.33
CA LEU A 475 -17.09 -5.66 12.66
C LEU A 475 -16.03 -6.14 13.66
N GLY A 476 -14.99 -5.34 13.89
CA GLY A 476 -13.93 -5.62 14.85
C GLY A 476 -13.72 -4.45 15.82
N GLN A 477 -12.46 -4.22 16.20
CA GLN A 477 -12.11 -3.15 17.12
C GLN A 477 -10.90 -2.37 16.59
N LEU A 478 -11.17 -1.23 15.92
CA LEU A 478 -10.14 -0.38 15.32
C LEU A 478 -9.03 0.02 16.31
N SER A 479 -9.37 0.25 17.58
CA SER A 479 -8.37 0.63 18.60
C SER A 479 -7.34 -0.45 18.91
N CYS A 480 -7.56 -1.70 18.50
CA CYS A 480 -6.61 -2.81 18.62
C CYS A 480 -5.79 -3.04 17.33
N PHE A 481 -6.06 -2.28 16.26
CA PHE A 481 -5.44 -2.51 14.96
C PHE A 481 -3.92 -2.32 15.02
N VAL A 482 -3.18 -3.33 14.56
CA VAL A 482 -1.70 -3.31 14.51
C VAL A 482 -1.12 -2.29 13.53
N GLY A 483 -1.93 -1.76 12.63
CA GLY A 483 -1.56 -0.63 11.77
C GLY A 483 -0.85 -1.05 10.48
N MET A 484 -0.06 -0.13 9.94
CA MET A 484 0.50 -0.20 8.59
C MET A 484 1.80 -0.99 8.52
N LEU A 485 2.01 -1.63 7.37
CA LEU A 485 3.27 -2.22 6.88
C LEU A 485 3.49 -1.73 5.43
N THR A 486 4.71 -1.81 4.91
CA THR A 486 4.98 -1.38 3.53
C THR A 486 4.73 -2.48 2.49
N ASP A 487 4.99 -3.75 2.82
CA ASP A 487 5.00 -4.87 1.86
C ASP A 487 5.81 -4.55 0.58
N SER A 488 6.92 -3.82 0.73
CA SER A 488 7.65 -3.23 -0.38
C SER A 488 9.08 -3.75 -0.51
N ARG A 489 9.63 -3.57 -1.71
CA ARG A 489 11.05 -3.79 -2.06
C ARG A 489 11.84 -2.49 -2.22
N SER A 490 11.19 -1.33 -2.05
CA SER A 490 11.82 -0.03 -2.25
C SER A 490 12.08 0.69 -0.94
N PHE A 491 13.29 1.22 -0.79
CA PHE A 491 13.67 2.09 0.34
C PHE A 491 12.92 3.43 0.38
N LEU A 492 12.21 3.81 -0.68
CA LEU A 492 11.40 5.03 -0.73
C LEU A 492 9.93 4.79 -0.30
N SER A 493 9.56 3.53 -0.07
CA SER A 493 8.17 3.14 0.22
C SER A 493 7.64 3.59 1.58
N PHE A 494 8.48 4.08 2.50
CA PHE A 494 8.05 4.51 3.83
C PHE A 494 7.13 5.75 3.82
N SER A 495 7.05 6.45 2.69
CA SER A 495 5.97 7.42 2.42
C SER A 495 4.56 6.81 2.57
N ARG A 496 4.41 5.48 2.42
CA ARG A 496 3.15 4.75 2.63
C ARG A 496 2.68 4.78 4.09
N HIS A 497 3.59 4.79 5.07
CA HIS A 497 3.19 5.01 6.48
C HIS A 497 2.63 6.42 6.69
N ASP A 498 3.26 7.44 6.08
CA ASP A 498 2.73 8.81 6.13
C ASP A 498 1.35 8.90 5.48
N TYR A 499 1.22 8.27 4.31
CA TYR A 499 -0.03 8.19 3.56
C TYR A 499 -1.16 7.54 4.37
N PHE A 500 -0.89 6.38 4.97
CA PHE A 500 -1.81 5.67 5.87
C PHE A 500 -2.20 6.53 7.08
N ARG A 501 -1.22 7.15 7.76
CA ARG A 501 -1.47 7.99 8.95
C ARG A 501 -2.38 9.17 8.61
N ARG A 502 -2.20 9.80 7.45
CA ARG A 502 -3.07 10.87 6.95
C ARG A 502 -4.48 10.38 6.68
N ILE A 503 -4.63 9.23 6.01
CA ILE A 503 -5.94 8.63 5.70
C ILE A 503 -6.69 8.27 6.99
N LEU A 504 -6.03 7.63 7.95
CA LEU A 504 -6.60 7.30 9.26
C LEU A 504 -7.08 8.57 9.99
N CYS A 505 -6.23 9.60 10.08
CA CYS A 505 -6.58 10.85 10.74
C CYS A 505 -7.70 11.60 10.01
N ASN A 506 -7.74 11.55 8.67
CA ASN A 506 -8.80 12.16 7.88
C ASN A 506 -10.14 11.45 8.08
N LEU A 507 -10.14 10.11 8.11
CA LEU A 507 -11.34 9.31 8.38
C LEU A 507 -11.92 9.67 9.76
N LEU A 508 -11.10 9.64 10.81
CA LEU A 508 -11.53 9.97 12.17
C LEU A 508 -11.93 11.44 12.31
N GLY A 509 -11.16 12.36 11.72
CA GLY A 509 -11.45 13.79 11.74
C GLY A 509 -12.79 14.11 11.08
N ARG A 510 -13.08 13.48 9.94
CA ARG A 510 -14.37 13.60 9.25
C ARG A 510 -15.55 13.13 10.11
N ASP A 511 -15.37 12.06 10.87
CA ASP A 511 -16.42 11.56 11.78
C ASP A 511 -16.58 12.42 13.05
N ILE A 512 -15.50 13.03 13.56
CA ILE A 512 -15.58 14.06 14.61
C ILE A 512 -16.39 15.26 14.12
N GLU A 513 -16.08 15.81 12.93
CA GLU A 513 -16.79 16.99 12.42
C GLU A 513 -18.26 16.71 12.10
N ARG A 514 -18.61 15.45 11.81
CA ARG A 514 -19.99 15.00 11.59
C ARG A 514 -20.74 14.65 12.89
N GLY A 515 -20.08 14.71 14.04
CA GLY A 515 -20.67 14.34 15.34
C GLY A 515 -20.92 12.84 15.49
N ARG A 516 -20.21 11.99 14.74
CA ARG A 516 -20.22 10.53 14.88
C ARG A 516 -19.21 10.05 15.92
N LEU A 517 -18.15 10.81 16.13
CA LEU A 517 -17.17 10.62 17.19
C LEU A 517 -17.13 11.87 18.09
N PRO A 518 -16.80 11.73 19.38
CA PRO A 518 -16.65 12.87 20.28
C PRO A 518 -15.49 13.76 19.83
N ARG A 519 -15.61 15.08 20.03
CA ARG A 519 -14.48 16.01 19.83
C ARG A 519 -13.53 16.00 21.04
N ASP A 520 -13.01 14.81 21.35
CA ASP A 520 -12.02 14.55 22.39
C ASP A 520 -10.71 14.10 21.72
N TYR A 521 -9.82 15.07 21.50
CA TYR A 521 -8.57 14.83 20.78
C TYR A 521 -7.57 14.01 21.58
N ASP A 522 -7.63 14.02 22.91
CA ASP A 522 -6.71 13.25 23.73
C ASP A 522 -7.08 11.76 23.68
N TRP A 523 -8.37 11.46 23.76
CA TRP A 523 -8.86 10.09 23.64
C TRP A 523 -8.63 9.54 22.22
N ILE A 524 -9.09 10.24 21.18
CA ILE A 524 -8.98 9.77 19.80
C ILE A 524 -7.51 9.80 19.33
N GLY A 525 -6.75 10.83 19.72
CA GLY A 525 -5.31 10.92 19.48
C GLY A 525 -4.53 9.80 20.16
N GLY A 526 -4.95 9.36 21.35
CA GLY A 526 -4.44 8.14 21.99
C GLY A 526 -4.59 6.90 21.10
N MET A 527 -5.77 6.71 20.51
CA MET A 527 -6.01 5.62 19.56
C MET A 527 -5.14 5.74 18.30
N VAL A 528 -4.99 6.96 17.76
CA VAL A 528 -4.12 7.22 16.60
C VAL A 528 -2.67 6.85 16.90
N ARG A 529 -2.15 7.18 18.09
CA ARG A 529 -0.80 6.76 18.52
C ARG A 529 -0.65 5.26 18.61
N ASP A 530 -1.66 4.60 19.17
CA ASP A 530 -1.69 3.15 19.30
C ASP A 530 -1.63 2.48 17.92
N ILE A 531 -2.50 2.86 16.98
CA ILE A 531 -2.55 2.27 15.63
C ILE A 531 -1.28 2.60 14.83
N SER A 532 -0.71 3.80 15.01
CA SER A 532 0.44 4.25 14.22
C SER A 532 1.77 3.64 14.64
N TYR A 533 1.84 3.02 15.83
CA TYR A 533 3.09 2.45 16.38
C TYR A 533 2.87 1.47 17.55
N HIS A 534 2.21 1.87 18.64
CA HIS A 534 2.28 1.11 19.90
C HIS A 534 1.55 -0.25 19.87
N ASN A 535 0.51 -0.41 19.06
CA ASN A 535 -0.17 -1.69 18.87
C ASN A 535 0.78 -2.71 18.25
N ALA A 536 1.46 -2.38 17.16
CA ALA A 536 2.48 -3.25 16.56
C ALA A 536 3.57 -3.63 17.58
N ARG A 537 4.13 -2.64 18.29
CA ARG A 537 5.16 -2.88 19.31
C ARG A 537 4.74 -3.91 20.36
N ARG A 538 3.53 -3.76 20.91
CA ARG A 538 2.98 -4.70 21.91
C ARG A 538 2.62 -6.05 21.31
N TYR A 539 2.11 -6.05 20.08
CA TYR A 539 1.57 -7.25 19.44
C TYR A 539 2.65 -8.22 18.98
N PHE A 540 3.76 -7.73 18.40
CA PHE A 540 4.81 -8.60 17.88
C PHE A 540 5.87 -8.99 18.92
N GLN A 541 6.04 -8.20 19.99
CA GLN A 541 7.00 -8.48 21.06
C GLN A 541 8.42 -8.77 20.52
N PHE A 542 8.85 -7.95 19.56
CA PHE A 542 10.21 -7.99 19.04
C PHE A 542 11.22 -7.84 20.19
N PRO A 543 12.40 -8.46 20.09
CA PRO A 543 13.44 -8.29 21.11
C PRO A 543 13.80 -6.80 21.25
N ASP A 544 13.64 -6.24 22.46
CA ASP A 544 14.11 -4.89 22.75
C ASP A 544 15.62 -4.79 22.46
N GLN A 545 16.05 -3.67 21.86
CA GLN A 545 17.48 -3.37 21.68
C GLN A 545 18.23 -3.25 23.04
N ASP A 546 17.51 -3.03 24.15
CA ASP A 546 18.07 -2.84 25.50
C ASP A 546 18.58 -4.13 26.19
N ARG A 547 18.65 -5.28 25.50
CA ARG A 547 19.12 -6.55 26.10
C ARG A 547 20.65 -6.68 26.25
N ARG A 548 21.40 -5.58 26.30
CA ARG A 548 22.82 -5.59 26.69
C ARG A 548 23.14 -4.41 27.64
N GLN A 549 22.67 -4.51 28.88
CA GLN A 549 23.34 -3.91 30.05
C GLN A 549 24.09 -4.98 30.82
#